data_AF-A0A9X9NCV1-F1
#
_entry.id   AF-A0A9X9NCV1-F1
#
_cell.length_a   1.000
_cell.length_b   1.000
_cell.length_c   1.000
_cell.angle_alpha   90.00
_cell.angle_beta   90.00
_cell.angle_gamma   90.00
#
_symmetry.space_group_name_H-M   'P 1'
#
loop_
_entity.id
_entity.type
_entity.pdbx_description
1 polymer ?
#
loop_
_entity_poly.entity_id
_entity_poly.type
_entity_poly.pdbx_seq_one_letter_code
_entity_poly.pdbx_strand_id
1 'polypeptide(L)'
;MDLRAFIATSISSARLGDLLFFDSQWHIKVEIPGDGKYLLNLTGDFDGKLIRFFNDSSERCNVLNEGYQWEPYAEIQLGTQPAPAHLSGVVSEKGLAIACFTDDKKFFFSTTGSKESPATRGNLVFSQWSIRIRRLADAESWFLTSVGSKAKTT
;
A
#
# COMPACT_ATOMS: atom_id res chain seq x y z
N MET A 1 7.96 -14.57 11.68
CA MET A 1 6.90 -14.35 10.67
C MET A 1 6.22 -15.68 10.42
N ASP A 2 4.89 -15.78 10.59
CA ASP A 2 4.15 -17.02 10.28
C ASP A 2 4.06 -17.18 8.76
N LEU A 3 4.74 -18.20 8.22
CA LEU A 3 4.78 -18.45 6.78
C LEU A 3 3.41 -18.86 6.21
N ARG A 4 2.48 -19.35 7.06
CA ARG A 4 1.10 -19.70 6.64
C ARG A 4 0.25 -18.47 6.34
N ALA A 5 0.73 -17.29 6.69
CA ALA A 5 0.08 -16.03 6.33
C ALA A 5 0.12 -15.76 4.83
N PHE A 6 0.99 -16.45 4.08
CA PHE A 6 1.18 -16.18 2.65
C PHE A 6 0.99 -17.42 1.80
N ILE A 7 0.46 -17.20 0.60
CA ILE A 7 0.27 -18.21 -0.44
C ILE A 7 0.94 -17.74 -1.74
N ALA A 8 1.69 -18.63 -2.37
CA ALA A 8 2.31 -18.37 -3.67
C ALA A 8 1.24 -18.45 -4.78
N THR A 9 1.13 -17.40 -5.59
CA THR A 9 0.12 -17.29 -6.65
C THR A 9 0.67 -16.50 -7.85
N SER A 10 -0.12 -16.34 -8.91
CA SER A 10 0.20 -15.40 -10.00
C SER A 10 -0.38 -14.01 -9.70
N ILE A 11 0.28 -12.96 -10.20
CA ILE A 11 -0.20 -11.58 -10.06
C ILE A 11 -1.60 -11.40 -10.67
N SER A 12 -1.89 -12.09 -11.77
CA SER A 12 -3.20 -12.10 -12.43
C SER A 12 -4.32 -12.58 -11.49
N SER A 13 -4.05 -13.60 -10.67
CA SER A 13 -5.04 -14.23 -9.78
C SER A 13 -5.28 -13.49 -8.47
N ALA A 14 -4.37 -12.59 -8.05
CA ALA A 14 -4.57 -11.77 -6.85
C ALA A 14 -5.81 -10.87 -6.99
N ARG A 15 -6.51 -10.59 -5.90
CA ARG A 15 -7.67 -9.69 -5.87
C ARG A 15 -7.22 -8.24 -5.79
N LEU A 16 -8.13 -7.34 -6.12
CA LEU A 16 -7.92 -5.91 -5.90
C LEU A 16 -7.79 -5.65 -4.39
N GLY A 17 -6.82 -4.85 -3.98
CA GLY A 17 -6.55 -4.56 -2.57
C GLY A 17 -5.71 -5.60 -1.82
N ASP A 18 -5.38 -6.74 -2.46
CA ASP A 18 -4.49 -7.73 -1.87
C ASP A 18 -3.12 -7.11 -1.61
N LEU A 19 -2.55 -7.44 -0.45
CA LEU A 19 -1.14 -7.18 -0.14
C LEU A 19 -0.30 -8.30 -0.76
N LEU A 20 0.66 -7.93 -1.62
CA LEU A 20 1.53 -8.85 -2.34
C LEU A 20 2.99 -8.59 -2.01
N PHE A 21 3.80 -9.65 -1.99
CA PHE A 21 5.26 -9.55 -2.04
C PHE A 21 5.74 -10.01 -3.42
N PHE A 22 6.34 -9.08 -4.15
CA PHE A 22 6.83 -9.28 -5.52
C PHE A 22 8.09 -8.44 -5.72
N ASP A 23 9.07 -8.97 -6.45
CA ASP A 23 10.35 -8.29 -6.72
C ASP A 23 11.01 -7.68 -5.47
N SER A 24 11.02 -8.45 -4.38
CA SER A 24 11.57 -8.03 -3.07
C SER A 24 10.90 -6.80 -2.44
N GLN A 25 9.71 -6.41 -2.89
CA GLN A 25 8.97 -5.26 -2.38
C GLN A 25 7.52 -5.63 -2.04
N TRP A 26 6.96 -4.93 -1.06
CA TRP A 26 5.54 -5.02 -0.77
C TRP A 26 4.76 -4.16 -1.75
N HIS A 27 3.64 -4.69 -2.23
CA HIS A 27 2.78 -4.04 -3.18
C HIS A 27 1.31 -4.20 -2.78
N ILE A 28 0.47 -3.30 -3.27
CA ILE A 28 -0.98 -3.48 -3.29
C ILE A 28 -1.45 -3.51 -4.74
N LYS A 29 -2.35 -4.44 -5.06
CA LYS A 29 -3.00 -4.47 -6.38
C LYS A 29 -4.07 -3.39 -6.43
N VAL A 30 -3.93 -2.47 -7.38
CA VAL A 30 -4.81 -1.31 -7.53
C VAL A 30 -5.41 -1.22 -8.93
N GLU A 31 -6.46 -0.42 -9.08
CA GLU A 31 -7.13 -0.19 -10.35
C GLU A 31 -7.43 1.28 -10.56
N ILE A 32 -7.17 1.73 -11.79
CA ILE A 32 -7.58 3.04 -12.30
C ILE A 32 -8.74 2.80 -13.27
N PRO A 33 -9.97 3.25 -12.94
CA PRO A 33 -11.13 3.07 -13.81
C PRO A 33 -10.87 3.62 -15.23
N GLY A 34 -11.11 2.79 -16.24
CA GLY A 34 -10.92 3.15 -17.65
C GLY A 34 -9.48 3.05 -18.17
N ASP A 35 -8.49 2.73 -17.34
CA ASP A 35 -7.07 2.67 -17.73
C ASP A 35 -6.46 1.27 -17.49
N GLY A 36 -6.69 0.69 -16.31
CA GLY A 36 -6.30 -0.69 -16.03
C GLY A 36 -5.84 -0.95 -14.60
N LYS A 37 -5.18 -2.09 -14.41
CA LYS A 37 -4.70 -2.59 -13.12
C LYS A 37 -3.19 -2.44 -13.00
N TYR A 38 -2.75 -2.17 -11.78
CA TYR A 38 -1.38 -1.84 -11.45
C TYR A 38 -0.97 -2.45 -10.11
N LEU A 39 0.33 -2.63 -9.90
CA LEU A 39 0.91 -2.83 -8.58
C LEU A 39 1.45 -1.50 -8.09
N LEU A 40 0.90 -1.03 -6.96
CA LEU A 40 1.44 0.11 -6.24
C LEU A 40 2.51 -0.40 -5.27
N ASN A 41 3.75 0.05 -5.47
CA ASN A 41 4.84 -0.25 -4.55
C ASN A 41 4.60 0.45 -3.19
N LEU A 42 4.75 -0.31 -2.11
CA LEU A 42 4.56 0.12 -0.72
C LEU A 42 5.86 0.18 0.09
N THR A 43 7.01 -0.29 -0.41
CA THR A 43 8.28 -0.26 0.34
C THR A 43 9.51 0.22 -0.44
N GLY A 44 9.35 0.58 -1.71
CA GLY A 44 10.44 1.08 -2.56
C GLY A 44 10.71 2.58 -2.45
N ASP A 45 11.55 3.08 -3.36
CA ASP A 45 11.98 4.49 -3.40
C ASP A 45 10.82 5.48 -3.69
N PHE A 46 11.10 6.78 -3.47
CA PHE A 46 10.14 7.90 -3.51
C PHE A 46 9.25 7.92 -4.76
N ASP A 47 9.81 7.55 -5.91
CA ASP A 47 9.13 7.50 -7.20
C ASP A 47 8.30 6.21 -7.36
N GLY A 48 7.68 5.76 -6.26
CA GLY A 48 7.02 4.47 -6.09
C GLY A 48 6.17 4.12 -7.30
N LYS A 49 6.76 3.32 -8.20
CA LYS A 49 6.24 3.14 -9.56
C LYS A 49 4.92 2.39 -9.51
N LEU A 50 3.93 2.89 -10.25
CA LEU A 50 2.82 2.05 -10.68
C LEU A 50 3.36 1.08 -11.73
N ILE A 51 3.49 -0.19 -11.35
CA ILE A 51 3.89 -1.22 -12.30
C ILE A 51 2.62 -1.70 -12.99
N ARG A 52 2.45 -1.36 -14.27
CA ARG A 52 1.37 -1.92 -15.07
C ARG A 52 1.63 -3.40 -15.25
N PHE A 53 0.60 -4.23 -15.03
CA PHE A 53 0.66 -5.64 -15.36
C PHE A 53 -0.49 -6.00 -16.28
N PHE A 54 -0.29 -7.04 -17.08
CA PHE A 54 -1.31 -7.57 -17.99
C PHE A 54 -2.13 -8.65 -17.27
N ASN A 55 -3.41 -8.76 -17.62
CA ASN A 55 -4.34 -9.69 -16.96
C ASN A 55 -3.94 -11.17 -17.12
N ASP A 56 -3.05 -11.48 -18.06
CA ASP A 56 -2.47 -12.80 -18.32
C ASP A 56 -1.06 -12.98 -17.74
N SER A 57 -0.58 -12.04 -16.89
CA SER A 57 0.75 -12.17 -16.28
C SER A 57 0.86 -13.48 -15.49
N SER A 58 1.89 -14.25 -15.83
CA SER A 58 2.28 -15.50 -15.18
C SER A 58 3.30 -15.30 -14.05
N GLU A 59 3.73 -14.05 -13.83
CA GLU A 59 4.67 -13.70 -12.78
C GLU A 59 4.14 -14.12 -11.41
N ARG A 60 5.04 -14.70 -10.62
CA ARG A 60 4.72 -15.24 -9.31
C ARG A 60 4.90 -14.19 -8.22
N CYS A 61 3.99 -14.18 -7.27
CA CYS A 61 4.07 -13.37 -6.06
C CYS A 61 3.57 -14.17 -4.86
N ASN A 62 3.81 -13.65 -3.65
CA ASN A 62 3.19 -14.17 -2.44
C ASN A 62 2.09 -13.22 -2.01
N VAL A 63 0.87 -13.74 -1.83
CA VAL A 63 -0.30 -12.96 -1.41
C VAL A 63 -0.70 -13.38 -0.01
N LEU A 64 -1.23 -12.45 0.77
CA LEU A 64 -1.78 -12.75 2.09
C LEU A 64 -2.97 -13.72 1.95
N ASN A 65 -2.95 -14.81 2.72
CA ASN A 65 -4.02 -15.79 2.76
C ASN A 65 -5.29 -15.20 3.40
N GLU A 66 -6.46 -15.69 3.01
CA GLU A 66 -7.80 -15.23 3.44
C GLU A 66 -8.03 -15.28 4.96
N GLY A 67 -7.25 -16.07 5.70
CA GLY A 67 -7.28 -16.10 7.17
C GLY A 67 -6.63 -14.90 7.86
N TYR A 68 -6.12 -13.94 7.09
CA TYR A 68 -5.36 -12.80 7.57
C TYR A 68 -5.78 -11.52 6.88
N GLN A 69 -5.58 -10.39 7.57
CA GLN A 69 -5.75 -9.05 7.03
C GLN A 69 -4.49 -8.23 7.27
N TRP A 70 -4.20 -7.31 6.35
CA TRP A 70 -3.16 -6.31 6.56
C TRP A 70 -3.80 -5.04 7.14
N GLU A 71 -3.14 -4.47 8.14
CA GLU A 71 -3.58 -3.28 8.84
C GLU A 71 -2.48 -2.21 8.72
N PRO A 72 -2.70 -1.17 7.90
CA PRO A 72 -1.81 -0.03 7.87
C PRO A 72 -2.05 0.89 9.08
N TYR A 73 -0.97 1.33 9.71
CA TYR A 73 -0.96 2.28 10.81
C TYR A 73 -0.08 3.46 10.45
N ALA A 74 -0.55 4.68 10.68
CA ALA A 74 0.19 5.88 10.30
C ALA A 74 0.18 6.93 11.41
N GLU A 75 1.30 7.64 11.53
CA GLU A 75 1.38 8.83 12.38
C GLU A 75 0.88 10.05 11.61
N ILE A 76 -0.14 10.71 12.17
CA ILE A 76 -0.87 11.80 11.51
C ILE A 76 -0.21 13.14 11.85
N GLN A 77 0.05 13.94 10.81
CA GLN A 77 0.43 15.34 10.95
C GLN A 77 -0.58 16.24 10.24
N LEU A 78 -0.79 17.43 10.79
CA LEU A 78 -1.60 18.49 10.17
C LEU A 78 -0.71 19.28 9.20
N GLY A 79 -1.18 19.51 7.97
CA GLY A 79 -0.57 20.45 7.04
C GLY A 79 0.08 19.79 5.81
N THR A 80 1.20 20.35 5.36
CA THR A 80 1.91 19.85 4.18
C THR A 80 2.89 18.77 4.59
N GLN A 81 2.98 17.72 3.78
CA GLN A 81 3.89 16.63 4.08
C GLN A 81 5.35 17.07 3.94
N PRO A 82 6.22 16.77 4.93
CA PRO A 82 7.64 17.02 4.82
C PRO A 82 8.29 16.13 3.74
N ALA A 83 9.24 16.68 3.00
CA ALA A 83 10.05 15.91 2.06
C ALA A 83 11.11 15.08 2.80
N PRO A 84 11.50 13.90 2.27
CA PRO A 84 10.92 13.24 1.10
C PRO A 84 9.60 12.54 1.42
N ALA A 85 8.60 12.67 0.53
CA ALA A 85 7.24 12.20 0.78
C ALA A 85 7.02 10.71 0.40
N HIS A 86 8.00 9.85 0.73
CA HIS A 86 7.99 8.43 0.33
C HIS A 86 6.65 7.79 0.66
N LEU A 87 5.94 7.36 -0.38
CA LEU A 87 4.79 6.47 -0.24
C LEU A 87 3.75 7.04 0.72
N SER A 88 3.47 8.32 0.46
CA SER A 88 2.55 9.22 1.14
C SER A 88 1.22 8.62 1.56
N GLY A 89 0.45 9.23 2.45
CA GLY A 89 -1.00 9.01 2.43
C GLY A 89 -1.78 10.19 2.96
N VAL A 90 -3.09 10.15 2.73
CA VAL A 90 -4.06 11.13 3.23
C VAL A 90 -5.27 10.43 3.83
N VAL A 91 -6.04 11.16 4.62
CA VAL A 91 -7.39 10.73 5.00
C VAL A 91 -8.37 11.16 3.90
N SER A 92 -9.01 10.19 3.26
CA SER A 92 -10.15 10.38 2.36
C SER A 92 -11.46 10.19 3.13
N GLU A 93 -12.60 10.46 2.48
CA GLU A 93 -13.93 10.18 3.05
C GLU A 93 -14.13 8.69 3.41
N LYS A 94 -13.41 7.80 2.75
CA LYS A 94 -13.46 6.34 2.98
C LYS A 94 -12.35 5.83 3.91
N GLY A 95 -11.60 6.74 4.54
CA GLY A 95 -10.47 6.42 5.40
C GLY A 95 -9.12 6.58 4.72
N LEU A 96 -8.13 5.81 5.17
CA LEU A 96 -6.75 5.91 4.70
C LEU A 96 -6.62 5.66 3.20
N ALA A 97 -6.02 6.62 2.49
CA ALA A 97 -5.60 6.48 1.10
C ALA A 97 -4.09 6.66 0.99
N ILE A 98 -3.42 5.74 0.29
CA ILE A 98 -1.99 5.74 0.03
C ILE A 98 -1.74 6.47 -1.29
N ALA A 99 -0.77 7.38 -1.28
CA ALA A 99 -0.39 8.20 -2.41
C ALA A 99 0.75 7.56 -3.21
N CYS A 100 0.64 7.71 -4.52
CA CYS A 100 1.70 7.43 -5.49
C CYS A 100 2.03 8.73 -6.23
N PHE A 101 3.33 8.98 -6.41
CA PHE A 101 3.84 10.10 -7.19
C PHE A 101 4.48 9.53 -8.45
N THR A 102 3.95 9.96 -9.60
CA THR A 102 4.55 9.76 -10.93
C THR A 102 5.02 11.11 -11.44
N ASP A 103 5.94 11.13 -12.39
CA ASP A 103 6.64 12.35 -12.87
C ASP A 103 5.70 13.55 -13.12
N ASP A 104 4.45 13.32 -13.55
CA ASP A 104 3.49 14.39 -13.84
C ASP A 104 2.25 14.42 -12.93
N LYS A 105 2.02 13.40 -12.09
CA LYS A 105 0.72 13.22 -11.41
C LYS A 105 0.83 12.55 -10.05
N LYS A 106 -0.02 13.01 -9.14
CA LYS A 106 -0.31 12.36 -7.86
C LYS A 106 -1.58 11.51 -7.97
N PHE A 107 -1.49 10.25 -7.56
CA PHE A 107 -2.62 9.34 -7.45
C PHE A 107 -2.82 8.93 -5.99
N PHE A 108 -4.05 8.60 -5.60
CA PHE A 108 -4.38 8.10 -4.28
C PHE A 108 -5.21 6.82 -4.42
N PHE A 109 -4.92 5.84 -3.56
CA PHE A 109 -5.56 4.54 -3.58
C PHE A 109 -5.98 4.12 -2.17
N SER A 110 -7.20 3.59 -2.03
CA SER A 110 -7.64 2.98 -0.79
C SER A 110 -6.85 1.70 -0.49
N THR A 111 -6.95 1.22 0.75
CA THR A 111 -6.43 -0.11 1.14
C THR A 111 -7.18 -1.28 0.47
N THR A 112 -8.29 -1.01 -0.21
CA THR A 112 -9.01 -1.99 -1.05
C THR A 112 -8.57 -1.93 -2.51
N GLY A 113 -7.59 -1.09 -2.85
CA GLY A 113 -7.01 -0.99 -4.19
C GLY A 113 -7.79 -0.11 -5.18
N SER A 114 -8.81 0.62 -4.73
CA SER A 114 -9.57 1.52 -5.59
C SER A 114 -8.88 2.88 -5.66
N LYS A 115 -8.82 3.50 -6.86
CA LYS A 115 -8.42 4.90 -6.98
C LYS A 115 -9.43 5.81 -6.26
N GLU A 116 -8.93 6.74 -5.46
CA GLU A 116 -9.72 7.67 -4.66
C GLU A 116 -9.27 9.12 -4.91
N SER A 117 -10.12 10.07 -4.52
CA SER A 117 -9.79 11.49 -4.45
C SER A 117 -9.50 11.90 -3.01
N PRO A 118 -8.48 12.73 -2.75
CA PRO A 118 -8.21 13.25 -1.42
C PRO A 118 -9.37 14.15 -0.94
N ALA A 119 -9.60 14.18 0.37
CA ALA A 119 -10.60 15.06 0.96
C ALA A 119 -10.21 16.55 0.75
N THR A 120 -11.20 17.41 0.47
CA THR A 120 -10.97 18.84 0.21
C THR A 120 -10.84 19.67 1.49
N ARG A 121 -11.27 19.15 2.65
CA ARG A 121 -11.25 19.84 3.95
C ARG A 121 -9.94 19.59 4.71
N GLY A 122 -8.85 20.16 4.21
CA GLY A 122 -7.54 20.06 4.84
C GLY A 122 -6.91 18.67 4.68
N ASN A 123 -5.65 18.64 4.25
CA ASN A 123 -4.94 17.37 4.10
C ASN A 123 -4.33 16.98 5.45
N LEU A 124 -4.84 15.90 6.05
CA LEU A 124 -4.08 15.13 7.02
C LEU A 124 -3.07 14.31 6.24
N VAL A 125 -1.80 14.46 6.57
CA VAL A 125 -0.69 13.80 5.87
C VAL A 125 0.02 12.87 6.84
N PHE A 126 0.48 11.73 6.32
CA PHE A 126 1.29 10.80 7.11
C PHE A 126 2.76 11.02 6.80
N SER A 127 3.57 11.08 7.87
CA SER A 127 5.03 11.19 7.77
C SER A 127 5.71 9.84 7.83
N GLN A 128 5.09 8.89 8.54
CA GLN A 128 5.51 7.50 8.68
C GLN A 128 4.27 6.62 8.76
N TRP A 129 4.39 5.40 8.25
CA TRP A 129 3.39 4.38 8.43
C TRP A 129 4.01 2.98 8.49
N SER A 130 3.24 2.02 8.97
CA SER A 130 3.64 0.62 9.11
C SER A 130 2.52 -0.30 8.68
N ILE A 131 2.91 -1.50 8.26
CA ILE A 131 2.00 -2.59 7.96
C ILE A 131 2.12 -3.61 9.08
N ARG A 132 0.99 -3.94 9.68
CA ARG A 132 0.86 -5.13 10.52
C ARG A 132 0.01 -6.15 9.80
N ILE A 133 0.21 -7.41 10.11
CA ILE A 133 -0.68 -8.49 9.70
C ILE A 133 -1.43 -8.93 10.94
N ARG A 134 -2.73 -9.14 10.79
CA ARG A 134 -3.60 -9.66 11.84
C ARG A 134 -4.25 -10.96 11.38
N ARG A 135 -4.17 -11.99 12.22
CA ARG A 135 -4.89 -13.24 12.05
C ARG A 135 -6.36 -13.03 12.41
N LEU A 136 -7.27 -13.43 11.53
CA LEU A 136 -8.71 -13.22 11.74
C LEU A 136 -9.30 -14.11 12.84
N ALA A 137 -8.73 -15.30 13.04
CA ALA A 137 -9.27 -16.30 13.98
C ALA A 137 -9.21 -15.86 15.46
N ASP A 138 -8.17 -15.12 15.85
CA ASP A 138 -7.91 -14.76 17.25
C ASP A 138 -7.32 -13.36 17.43
N ALA A 139 -7.32 -12.55 16.37
CA ALA A 139 -6.82 -11.18 16.37
C ALA A 139 -5.35 -11.02 16.77
N GLU A 140 -4.55 -12.09 16.78
CA GLU A 140 -3.10 -11.97 16.93
C GLU A 140 -2.54 -11.11 15.79
N SER A 141 -1.69 -10.15 16.11
CA SER A 141 -1.06 -9.28 15.12
C SER A 141 0.44 -9.20 15.28
N TRP A 142 1.15 -9.09 14.16
CA TRP A 142 2.59 -8.89 14.14
C TRP A 142 2.99 -7.83 13.11
N PHE A 143 4.13 -7.22 13.35
CA PHE A 143 4.71 -6.23 12.47
C PHE A 143 5.26 -6.89 11.20
N LEU A 144 4.95 -6.30 10.04
CA LEU A 144 5.47 -6.75 8.75
C LEU A 144 6.60 -5.84 8.27
N THR A 145 6.32 -4.54 8.17
CA THR A 145 7.28 -3.54 7.69
C THR A 145 6.84 -2.12 8.07
N SER A 146 7.75 -1.16 7.95
CA SER A 146 7.50 0.27 8.14
C SER A 146 8.07 1.07 6.97
N VAL A 147 7.43 2.19 6.68
CA VAL A 147 7.71 3.09 5.57
C VAL A 147 7.81 4.51 6.10
N GLY A 148 8.84 5.23 5.70
CA GLY A 148 9.14 6.58 6.16
C GLY A 148 10.60 6.72 6.63
N SER A 149 11.08 7.96 6.71
CA SER A 149 12.41 8.24 7.23
C SER A 149 12.46 7.86 8.72
N LYS A 150 13.39 6.99 9.12
CA LYS A 150 13.80 6.93 10.53
C LYS A 150 14.08 8.37 10.93
N ALA A 151 13.37 8.89 11.93
CA ALA A 151 13.75 10.15 12.54
C ALA A 151 15.26 10.06 12.80
N LYS A 152 16.05 11.02 12.30
CA LYS A 152 17.43 11.13 12.73
C LYS A 152 17.34 11.28 14.25
N THR A 153 17.72 10.22 14.97
CA THR A 153 18.07 10.34 16.38
C THR A 153 19.26 11.28 16.42
N THR A 154 18.98 12.56 16.64
CA THR A 154 19.94 13.53 17.16
C THR A 154 20.41 13.12 18.53
#